data_AF-A0A3E1DWJ3-F1
#
_entry.id   AF-A0A3E1DWJ3-F1
#
_cell.length_a   1.000
_cell.length_b   1.000
_cell.length_c   1.000
_cell.angle_alpha   90.00
_cell.angle_beta   90.00
_cell.angle_gamma   90.00
#
_symmetry.space_group_name_H-M   'P 1'
#
loop_
_entity.id
_entity.type
_entity.pdbx_description
1 polymer ?
#
loop_
_entity_poly.entity_id
_entity_poly.type
_entity_poly.pdbx_seq_one_letter_code
_entity_poly.pdbx_strand_id
1 'polypeptide(L)'
;MAAIFLIDVLVTMAAAWLLVCAGDHAKHGFLETGIAWLWSLLALAAGAGVILGFTGGFGATGFLVFHSALLGTLVVVRRPQLAADRELLGRTGGQVRQFFATPDCDRLIAAGLLVLLLALTVIAALAQPAVLDALTYHLPRIGAWLQDGRVHVLATTDARLNFVADIPDIVWAWLTGGVGAGFRLVVLAQALTG
;
A
#
# COMPACT_ATOMS: atom_id res chain seq x y z
N MET A 1 14.56 -10.89 -2.00
CA MET A 1 13.12 -10.60 -2.11
C MET A 1 12.61 -9.78 -0.92
N ALA A 2 12.70 -10.25 0.33
CA ALA A 2 12.23 -9.46 1.50
C ALA A 2 12.89 -8.06 1.62
N ALA A 3 14.21 -7.97 1.41
CA ALA A 3 14.91 -6.68 1.41
C ALA A 3 14.45 -5.75 0.28
N ILE A 4 14.18 -6.29 -0.92
CA ILE A 4 13.68 -5.52 -2.07
C ILE A 4 12.31 -4.92 -1.75
N PHE A 5 11.43 -5.72 -1.15
CA PHE A 5 10.11 -5.25 -0.73
C PHE A 5 10.18 -4.17 0.35
N LEU A 6 11.02 -4.34 1.38
CA LEU A 6 11.18 -3.32 2.42
C LEU A 6 11.71 -2.00 1.86
N ILE A 7 12.69 -2.07 0.94
CA ILE A 7 13.20 -0.89 0.25
C ILE A 7 12.08 -0.25 -0.57
N ASP A 8 11.33 -1.04 -1.33
CA ASP A 8 10.22 -0.55 -2.15
C ASP A 8 9.14 0.14 -1.30
N VAL A 9 8.72 -0.46 -0.19
CA VAL A 9 7.78 0.17 0.77
C VAL A 9 8.28 1.54 1.23
N LEU A 10 9.56 1.66 1.61
CA LEU A 10 10.14 2.94 2.02
C LEU A 10 10.16 3.96 0.88
N VAL A 11 10.50 3.52 -0.34
CA VAL A 11 10.50 4.35 -1.55
C VAL A 11 9.09 4.84 -1.87
N THR A 12 8.08 3.96 -1.85
CA THR A 12 6.67 4.31 -2.10
C THR A 12 6.13 5.22 -1.02
N MET A 13 6.47 5.00 0.26
CA MET A 13 6.11 5.89 1.37
C MET A 13 6.68 7.31 1.19
N ALA A 14 7.93 7.42 0.76
CA ALA A 14 8.57 8.71 0.48
C ALA A 14 7.96 9.39 -0.75
N ALA A 15 7.68 8.64 -1.82
CA ALA A 15 7.02 9.15 -3.01
C ALA A 15 5.60 9.65 -2.71
N ALA A 16 4.84 8.87 -1.93
CA ALA A 16 3.51 9.26 -1.45
C ALA A 16 3.57 10.55 -0.63
N TRP A 17 4.56 10.72 0.24
CA TRP A 17 4.75 11.97 0.98
C TRP A 17 4.95 13.17 0.04
N LEU A 18 5.83 13.05 -0.96
CA LEU A 18 6.05 14.13 -1.93
C LEU A 18 4.82 14.44 -2.76
N LEU A 19 3.96 13.45 -3.05
CA LEU A 19 2.66 13.67 -3.69
C LEU A 19 1.69 14.43 -2.79
N VAL A 20 1.63 14.10 -1.50
CA VAL A 20 0.82 14.85 -0.52
C VAL A 20 1.28 16.30 -0.43
N CYS A 21 2.59 16.55 -0.46
CA CYS A 21 3.14 17.90 -0.53
C CYS A 21 2.83 18.60 -1.86
N ALA A 22 2.78 17.86 -2.97
CA ALA A 22 2.42 18.40 -4.28
C ALA A 22 0.94 18.75 -4.41
N GLY A 23 0.07 17.97 -3.77
CA GLY A 23 -1.37 18.23 -3.68
C GLY A 23 -1.76 19.23 -2.59
N ASP A 24 -0.81 19.90 -1.94
CA ASP A 24 -1.04 20.84 -0.83
C ASP A 24 -1.77 20.25 0.40
N HIS A 25 -1.94 18.93 0.46
CA HIS A 25 -2.60 18.25 1.57
C HIS A 25 -1.74 18.26 2.84
N ALA A 26 -0.41 18.36 2.72
CA ALA A 26 0.51 18.42 3.86
C ALA A 26 0.38 19.68 4.75
N LYS A 27 -0.35 20.70 4.29
CA LYS A 27 -0.60 21.94 5.06
C LYS A 27 -1.77 21.82 6.06
N HIS A 28 -2.53 20.73 5.96
CA HIS A 28 -3.73 20.50 6.77
C HIS A 28 -3.39 19.83 8.11
N GLY A 29 -4.42 19.49 8.89
CA GLY A 29 -4.24 18.72 10.13
C GLY A 29 -3.63 17.35 9.88
N PHE A 30 -2.97 16.76 10.90
CA PHE A 30 -2.27 15.49 10.77
C PHE A 30 -3.17 14.32 10.30
N LEU A 31 -4.47 14.34 10.63
CA LEU A 31 -5.42 13.32 10.18
C LEU A 31 -5.68 13.42 8.68
N GLU A 32 -6.01 14.60 8.16
CA GLU A 32 -6.22 14.83 6.73
C GLU A 32 -4.94 14.53 5.93
N THR A 33 -3.80 14.98 6.45
CA THR A 33 -2.48 14.68 5.88
C THR A 33 -2.22 13.17 5.85
N GLY A 34 -2.54 12.46 6.94
CA GLY A 34 -2.37 11.00 7.05
C GLY A 34 -3.28 10.23 6.09
N ILE A 35 -4.54 10.66 5.95
CA ILE A 35 -5.49 10.07 5.00
C ILE A 35 -5.01 10.29 3.56
N ALA A 36 -4.61 11.52 3.21
CA ALA A 36 -4.08 11.82 1.88
C ALA A 36 -2.81 11.01 1.57
N TRP A 37 -1.96 10.81 2.57
CA TRP A 37 -0.75 10.00 2.44
C TRP A 37 -1.07 8.52 2.22
N LEU A 38 -2.01 7.95 2.97
CA LEU A 38 -2.45 6.57 2.77
C LEU A 38 -3.08 6.36 1.39
N TRP A 39 -3.95 7.26 0.94
CA TRP A 39 -4.54 7.20 -0.40
C TRP A 39 -3.49 7.34 -1.50
N SER A 40 -2.51 8.22 -1.32
CA SER A 40 -1.39 8.37 -2.25
C SER A 40 -0.58 7.08 -2.34
N LEU A 41 -0.30 6.43 -1.21
CA LEU A 41 0.41 5.14 -1.18
C LEU A 41 -0.35 4.05 -1.95
N LEU A 42 -1.66 3.91 -1.71
CA LEU A 42 -2.51 2.93 -2.40
C LEU A 42 -2.62 3.23 -3.90
N ALA A 43 -2.80 4.50 -4.27
CA ALA A 43 -2.87 4.93 -5.66
C ALA A 43 -1.56 4.64 -6.41
N LEU A 44 -0.40 4.85 -5.76
CA LEU A 44 0.90 4.52 -6.34
C LEU A 44 1.04 3.02 -6.59
N ALA A 45 0.77 2.19 -5.58
CA ALA A 45 0.87 0.74 -5.72
C ALA A 45 -0.10 0.20 -6.78
N ALA A 46 -1.35 0.65 -6.78
CA ALA A 46 -2.35 0.25 -7.77
C ALA A 46 -1.97 0.72 -9.18
N GLY A 47 -1.64 2.00 -9.34
CA GLY A 47 -1.29 2.58 -10.64
C GLY A 47 -0.03 1.94 -11.25
N ALA A 48 1.01 1.75 -10.43
CA ALA A 48 2.21 1.05 -10.85
C ALA A 48 1.90 -0.39 -11.26
N GLY A 49 1.09 -1.11 -10.48
CA GLY A 49 0.74 -2.49 -10.77
C GLY A 49 -0.09 -2.66 -12.05
N VAL A 50 -0.98 -1.72 -12.37
CA VAL A 50 -1.68 -1.69 -13.67
C VAL A 50 -0.69 -1.52 -14.82
N ILE A 51 0.20 -0.53 -14.73
CA ILE A 51 1.19 -0.23 -15.79
C ILE A 51 2.14 -1.41 -15.99
N LEU A 52 2.69 -1.94 -14.90
CA LEU A 52 3.62 -3.08 -14.92
C LEU A 52 2.92 -4.37 -15.40
N GLY A 53 1.65 -4.55 -15.04
CA GLY A 53 0.80 -5.64 -15.48
C GLY A 53 0.66 -5.70 -16.99
N PHE A 54 0.46 -4.55 -17.65
CA PHE A 54 0.38 -4.46 -19.11
C PHE A 54 1.74 -4.52 -19.82
N THR A 55 2.79 -3.99 -19.19
CA THR A 55 4.12 -3.86 -19.83
C THR A 55 5.02 -5.08 -19.65
N GLY A 56 4.68 -6.01 -18.75
CA GLY A 56 5.49 -7.21 -18.49
C GLY A 56 6.54 -7.09 -17.40
N GLY A 57 6.41 -6.08 -16.53
CA GLY A 57 7.28 -5.86 -15.38
C GLY A 57 6.62 -6.20 -14.05
N PHE A 58 5.53 -6.97 -14.03
CA PHE A 58 4.75 -7.18 -12.82
C PHE A 58 5.48 -8.09 -11.82
N GLY A 59 5.96 -7.53 -10.72
CA GLY A 59 6.72 -8.25 -9.71
C GLY A 59 7.61 -7.32 -8.88
N ALA A 60 8.24 -7.85 -7.83
CA ALA A 60 8.97 -7.05 -6.84
C ALA A 60 10.01 -6.09 -7.45
N THR A 61 10.81 -6.57 -8.41
CA THR A 61 11.82 -5.74 -9.07
C THR A 61 11.19 -4.64 -9.92
N GLY A 62 10.11 -4.94 -10.65
CA GLY A 62 9.43 -3.94 -11.47
C GLY A 62 8.76 -2.86 -10.63
N PHE A 63 8.11 -3.22 -9.53
CA PHE A 63 7.56 -2.26 -8.56
C PHE A 63 8.66 -1.36 -8.00
N LEU A 64 9.77 -1.94 -7.52
CA LEU A 64 10.89 -1.16 -6.99
C LEU A 64 11.46 -0.18 -8.03
N VAL A 65 11.69 -0.65 -9.26
CA VAL A 65 12.23 0.21 -10.33
C VAL A 65 11.24 1.34 -10.65
N PHE A 66 9.96 1.03 -10.76
CA PHE A 66 8.92 2.01 -11.07
C PHE A 66 8.79 3.08 -9.97
N HIS A 67 8.63 2.65 -8.71
CA HIS A 67 8.53 3.58 -7.59
C HIS A 67 9.82 4.38 -7.37
N SER A 68 11.00 3.78 -7.58
CA SER A 68 12.27 4.51 -7.49
C SER A 68 12.39 5.57 -8.59
N ALA A 69 12.01 5.25 -9.83
CA ALA A 69 12.00 6.22 -10.92
C ALA A 69 11.02 7.37 -10.65
N LEU A 70 9.84 7.04 -10.11
CA LEU A 70 8.86 8.05 -9.73
C LEU A 70 9.35 8.93 -8.58
N LEU A 71 9.92 8.33 -7.52
CA LEU A 71 10.53 9.08 -6.42
C LEU A 71 11.64 10.00 -6.94
N GLY A 72 12.52 9.51 -7.79
CA GLY A 72 13.58 10.31 -8.43
C GLY A 72 13.01 11.49 -9.21
N THR A 73 11.94 11.25 -9.97
CA THR A 73 11.23 12.31 -10.72
C THR A 73 10.64 13.36 -9.77
N LEU A 74 9.95 12.93 -8.71
CA LEU A 74 9.37 13.83 -7.71
C LEU A 74 10.45 14.64 -6.98
N VAL A 75 11.57 14.01 -6.62
CA VAL A 75 12.72 14.68 -5.98
C VAL A 75 13.31 15.74 -6.91
N VAL A 76 13.46 15.44 -8.20
CA VAL A 76 13.99 16.39 -9.20
C VAL A 76 13.02 17.56 -9.42
N VAL A 77 11.72 17.28 -9.59
CA VAL A 77 10.69 18.30 -9.81
C VAL A 77 10.53 19.19 -8.57
N ARG A 78 10.53 18.59 -7.37
CA ARG A 78 10.34 19.29 -6.09
C ARG A 78 11.64 19.74 -5.44
N ARG A 79 12.79 19.64 -6.13
CA ARG A 79 14.10 20.05 -5.58
C ARG A 79 14.11 21.42 -4.88
N PRO A 80 13.42 22.49 -5.35
CA PRO A 80 13.43 23.77 -4.65
C PRO A 80 12.57 23.77 -3.37
N GLN A 81 11.60 22.87 -3.25
CA GLN A 81 10.68 22.78 -2.11
C GLN A 81 11.06 21.71 -1.09
N LEU A 82 12.05 20.84 -1.34
CA LEU A 82 12.38 19.71 -0.45
C LEU A 82 12.65 20.13 1.00
N ALA A 83 13.27 21.30 1.23
CA ALA A 83 13.49 21.81 2.57
C ALA A 83 12.17 22.11 3.29
N ALA A 84 11.22 22.73 2.60
CA ALA A 84 9.88 23.01 3.12
C ALA A 84 9.06 21.73 3.29
N ASP A 85 9.13 20.79 2.34
CA ASP A 85 8.46 19.49 2.42
C ASP A 85 8.94 18.67 3.63
N ARG A 86 10.24 18.74 3.95
CA ARG A 86 10.82 18.13 5.15
C ARG A 86 10.35 18.84 6.43
N GLU A 87 10.23 20.16 6.39
CA GLU A 87 9.70 20.91 7.53
C GLU A 87 8.25 20.54 7.84
N LEU A 88 7.42 20.41 6.79
CA LEU A 88 6.03 19.94 6.92
C LEU A 88 5.97 18.55 7.56
N LEU A 89 6.85 17.63 7.17
CA LEU A 89 6.91 16.30 7.79
C LEU A 89 7.22 16.39 9.29
N GLY A 90 8.16 17.26 9.67
CA GLY A 90 8.50 17.52 11.07
C GLY A 90 7.34 18.13 11.85
N ARG A 91 6.60 19.08 11.26
CA ARG A 91 5.40 19.68 11.86
C ARG A 91 4.29 18.67 12.05
N THR A 92 3.99 17.86 11.03
CA THR A 92 2.98 16.78 11.12
C THR A 92 3.37 15.77 12.20
N GLY A 93 4.64 15.34 12.25
CA GLY A 93 5.13 14.47 13.33
C GLY A 93 5.02 15.11 14.72
N GLY A 94 5.28 16.41 14.81
CA GLY A 94 5.08 17.20 16.02
C GLY A 94 3.62 17.23 16.49
N GLN A 95 2.67 17.42 15.57
CA GLN A 95 1.23 17.39 15.85
C GLN A 95 0.77 16.02 16.35
N VAL A 96 1.22 14.94 15.71
CA VAL A 96 0.95 13.57 16.14
C VAL A 96 1.47 13.35 17.56
N ARG A 97 2.73 13.73 17.83
CA ARG A 97 3.32 13.60 19.17
C ARG A 97 2.56 14.41 20.21
N GLN A 98 2.20 15.65 19.89
CA GLN A 98 1.46 16.54 20.79
C GLN A 98 0.08 15.97 21.10
N PHE A 99 -0.62 15.44 20.09
CA PHE A 99 -1.92 14.77 20.27
C PHE A 99 -1.83 13.63 21.28
N PHE A 100 -0.80 12.77 21.19
CA PHE A 100 -0.62 11.68 22.15
C PHE A 100 -0.10 12.15 23.52
N ALA A 101 0.66 13.24 23.60
CA ALA A 101 1.24 13.74 24.85
C ALA A 101 0.23 14.48 25.75
N THR A 102 -0.83 15.07 25.19
CA THR A 102 -1.74 15.96 25.93
C THR A 102 -2.87 15.15 26.61
N PRO A 103 -2.98 15.15 27.96
CA PRO A 103 -4.02 14.40 28.64
C PRO A 103 -5.38 15.10 28.55
N ASP A 104 -6.27 14.60 27.70
CA ASP A 104 -7.64 15.08 27.52
C ASP A 104 -8.63 13.91 27.32
N CYS A 105 -9.90 14.09 27.71
CA CYS A 105 -10.99 13.16 27.44
C CYS A 105 -11.24 13.01 25.94
N ASP A 106 -11.16 14.11 25.19
CA ASP A 106 -11.32 14.09 23.73
C ASP A 106 -10.22 13.27 23.06
N ARG A 107 -9.00 13.29 23.60
CA ARG A 107 -7.91 12.41 23.16
C ARG A 107 -8.27 10.94 23.37
N LEU A 108 -8.82 10.57 24.52
CA LEU A 108 -9.16 9.17 24.80
C LEU A 108 -10.23 8.65 23.82
N ILE A 109 -11.24 9.48 23.52
CA ILE A 109 -12.28 9.16 22.54
C ILE A 109 -11.66 9.02 21.15
N ALA A 110 -10.87 10.01 20.71
CA ALA A 110 -10.25 9.98 19.38
C ALA A 110 -9.23 8.84 19.22
N ALA A 111 -8.42 8.56 20.26
CA ALA A 111 -7.52 7.41 20.27
C ALA A 111 -8.29 6.09 20.26
N GLY A 112 -9.39 5.99 21.02
CA GLY A 112 -10.29 4.84 21.00
C GLY A 112 -10.90 4.61 19.62
N LEU A 113 -11.34 5.67 18.94
CA LEU A 113 -11.85 5.61 17.57
C LEU A 113 -10.76 5.19 16.57
N LEU A 114 -9.53 5.69 16.71
CA LEU A 114 -8.41 5.26 15.86
C LEU A 114 -8.06 3.79 16.08
N VAL A 115 -8.07 3.31 17.33
CA VAL A 115 -7.85 1.89 17.64
C VAL A 115 -8.97 1.04 17.07
N LEU A 116 -10.23 1.46 17.21
CA LEU A 116 -11.37 0.75 16.65
C LEU A 116 -11.30 0.72 15.12
N LEU A 117 -10.98 1.85 14.49
CA LEU A 117 -10.79 1.93 13.03
C LEU A 117 -9.65 1.01 12.59
N LEU A 118 -8.53 1.02 13.29
CA LEU A 118 -7.40 0.13 13.00
C LEU A 118 -7.82 -1.35 13.11
N ALA A 119 -8.54 -1.71 14.19
CA ALA A 119 -9.03 -3.06 14.39
C ALA A 119 -10.00 -3.48 13.26
N LEU A 120 -10.97 -2.63 12.91
CA LEU A 120 -11.90 -2.88 11.80
C LEU A 120 -11.17 -2.97 10.46
N THR A 121 -10.15 -2.16 10.25
CA THR A 121 -9.32 -2.19 9.03
C THR A 121 -8.52 -3.49 8.94
N VAL A 122 -7.91 -3.93 10.05
CA VAL A 122 -7.21 -5.22 10.13
C VAL A 122 -8.18 -6.37 9.89
N ILE A 123 -9.36 -6.33 10.52
CA ILE A 123 -10.41 -7.35 10.30
C ILE A 123 -10.82 -7.36 8.83
N ALA A 124 -11.07 -6.21 8.21
CA ALA A 124 -11.44 -6.13 6.79
C ALA A 124 -10.31 -6.64 5.88
N ALA A 125 -9.06 -6.26 6.17
CA ALA A 125 -7.89 -6.70 5.44
C ALA A 125 -7.62 -8.20 5.60
N LEU A 126 -7.96 -8.81 6.74
CA LEU A 126 -7.85 -10.25 6.98
C LEU A 126 -9.06 -11.03 6.46
N ALA A 127 -10.24 -10.43 6.44
CA ALA A 127 -11.45 -11.04 5.89
C ALA A 127 -11.28 -11.31 4.39
N GLN A 128 -10.61 -10.42 3.65
CA GLN A 128 -10.34 -10.65 2.23
C GLN A 128 -9.58 -11.96 1.97
N PRO A 129 -8.36 -12.22 2.49
CA PRO A 129 -7.64 -13.47 2.26
C PRO A 129 -8.20 -14.69 3.01
N ALA A 130 -9.11 -14.51 3.98
CA ALA A 130 -9.69 -15.62 4.76
C ALA A 130 -11.00 -16.19 4.20
N VAL A 131 -11.66 -15.49 3.27
CA VAL A 131 -12.86 -16.00 2.62
C VAL A 131 -12.47 -17.04 1.55
N LEU A 132 -13.26 -18.11 1.44
CA LEU A 132 -13.05 -19.21 0.49
C LEU A 132 -12.75 -18.71 -0.93
N ASP A 133 -13.45 -17.66 -1.38
CA ASP A 133 -13.26 -17.06 -2.70
C ASP A 133 -11.86 -16.46 -2.90
N ALA A 134 -11.23 -15.89 -1.87
CA ALA A 134 -9.87 -15.37 -2.01
C ALA A 134 -8.80 -16.45 -2.03
N LEU A 135 -9.00 -17.49 -1.24
CA LEU A 135 -8.13 -18.67 -1.26
C LEU A 135 -8.27 -19.44 -2.58
N THR A 136 -9.47 -19.47 -3.17
CA THR A 136 -9.78 -20.27 -4.35
C THR A 136 -9.55 -19.50 -5.66
N TYR A 137 -9.74 -18.17 -5.67
CA TYR A 137 -9.69 -17.37 -6.91
C TYR A 137 -8.68 -16.22 -6.89
N HIS A 138 -8.62 -15.42 -5.83
CA HIS A 138 -7.77 -14.21 -5.82
C HIS A 138 -6.28 -14.54 -5.69
N LEU A 139 -5.90 -15.36 -4.71
CA LEU A 139 -4.49 -15.71 -4.48
C LEU A 139 -3.89 -16.56 -5.61
N PRO A 140 -4.57 -17.60 -6.15
CA PRO A 140 -4.04 -18.34 -7.29
C PRO A 140 -3.84 -17.44 -8.51
N ARG A 141 -4.77 -16.51 -8.76
CA ARG A 141 -4.67 -15.53 -9.84
C ARG A 141 -3.47 -14.60 -9.66
N ILE A 142 -3.33 -14.00 -8.48
CA ILE A 142 -2.17 -13.15 -8.15
C ILE A 142 -0.86 -13.94 -8.32
N GLY A 143 -0.84 -15.19 -7.88
CA GLY A 143 0.31 -16.09 -8.03
C GLY A 143 0.67 -16.30 -9.50
N ALA A 144 -0.31 -16.58 -10.35
CA ALA A 144 -0.10 -16.73 -11.79
C ALA A 144 0.43 -15.43 -12.43
N TRP A 145 -0.18 -14.28 -12.14
CA TRP A 145 0.30 -12.99 -12.67
C TRP A 145 1.73 -12.65 -12.27
N LEU A 146 2.11 -12.94 -11.02
CA LEU A 146 3.48 -12.73 -10.53
C LEU A 146 4.48 -13.69 -11.19
N GLN A 147 4.07 -14.91 -11.53
CA GLN A 147 4.90 -15.87 -12.27
C GLN A 147 5.08 -15.45 -13.72
N ASP A 148 4.00 -15.01 -14.37
CA ASP A 148 3.99 -14.61 -15.77
C ASP A 148 4.53 -13.18 -15.99
N GLY A 149 4.73 -12.43 -14.90
CA GLY A 149 5.17 -11.04 -14.94
C GLY A 149 4.14 -10.09 -15.58
N ARG A 150 2.90 -10.53 -15.77
CA ARG A 150 1.83 -9.83 -16.50
C ARG A 150 0.46 -10.08 -15.91
N VAL A 151 -0.36 -9.04 -15.90
CA VAL A 151 -1.79 -9.14 -15.59
C VAL A 151 -2.53 -9.45 -16.88
N HIS A 152 -3.16 -10.62 -16.94
CA HIS A 152 -3.91 -11.07 -18.11
C HIS A 152 -5.01 -12.07 -17.73
N VAL A 153 -5.91 -12.34 -18.67
CA VAL A 153 -6.94 -13.38 -18.53
C VAL A 153 -6.25 -14.73 -18.55
N LEU A 154 -6.44 -15.51 -17.49
CA LEU A 154 -5.85 -16.82 -17.31
C LEU A 154 -6.57 -17.84 -18.21
N ALA A 155 -5.79 -18.68 -18.89
CA ALA A 155 -6.31 -19.82 -19.65
C ALA A 155 -6.69 -20.96 -18.70
N THR A 156 -7.90 -20.91 -18.15
CA THR A 156 -8.40 -21.86 -17.16
C THR A 156 -9.85 -22.25 -17.45
N THR A 157 -10.23 -23.46 -17.04
CA THR A 157 -11.61 -23.97 -17.12
C THR A 157 -12.53 -23.36 -16.06
N ASP A 158 -11.97 -22.75 -15.01
CA ASP A 158 -12.73 -22.03 -14.00
C ASP A 158 -12.76 -20.52 -14.29
N ALA A 159 -13.86 -20.04 -14.85
CA ALA A 159 -14.06 -18.64 -15.21
C ALA A 159 -14.00 -17.68 -14.01
N ARG A 160 -14.18 -18.16 -12.76
CA ARG A 160 -14.14 -17.32 -11.55
C ARG A 160 -12.76 -16.73 -11.29
N LEU A 161 -11.71 -17.42 -11.74
CA LEU A 161 -10.35 -16.90 -11.75
C LEU A 161 -10.15 -15.69 -12.68
N ASN A 162 -11.13 -15.35 -13.51
CA ASN A 162 -11.08 -14.19 -14.40
C ASN A 162 -12.18 -13.14 -14.10
N PHE A 163 -13.10 -13.40 -13.16
CA PHE A 163 -14.11 -12.41 -12.76
C PHE A 163 -13.52 -11.36 -11.82
N VAL A 164 -13.75 -10.08 -12.14
CA VAL A 164 -13.40 -8.89 -11.36
C VAL A 164 -11.92 -8.88 -10.96
N ALA A 165 -11.06 -8.41 -11.87
CA ALA A 165 -9.73 -7.96 -11.50
C ALA A 165 -9.91 -6.61 -10.78
N ASP A 166 -9.81 -6.61 -9.46
CA ASP A 166 -10.05 -5.41 -8.67
C ASP A 166 -8.74 -4.83 -8.15
N ILE A 167 -8.68 -3.51 -7.99
CA ILE A 167 -7.53 -2.77 -7.45
C ILE A 167 -6.93 -3.44 -6.18
N PRO A 168 -7.75 -3.99 -5.26
CA PRO A 168 -7.27 -4.80 -4.14
C PRO A 168 -6.31 -5.95 -4.51
N ASP A 169 -6.54 -6.69 -5.59
CA ASP A 169 -5.67 -7.82 -6.00
C ASP A 169 -4.28 -7.33 -6.40
N ILE A 170 -4.20 -6.17 -7.06
CA ILE A 170 -2.95 -5.54 -7.47
C ILE A 170 -2.17 -5.04 -6.26
N VAL A 171 -2.85 -4.40 -5.31
CA VAL A 171 -2.23 -3.97 -4.04
C VAL A 171 -1.76 -5.20 -3.25
N TRP A 172 -2.55 -6.27 -3.20
CA TRP A 172 -2.14 -7.52 -2.59
C TRP A 172 -0.95 -8.16 -3.30
N ALA A 173 -0.87 -8.11 -4.62
CA ALA A 173 0.30 -8.57 -5.38
C ALA A 173 1.55 -7.77 -5.03
N TRP A 174 1.43 -6.45 -4.82
CA TRP A 174 2.54 -5.63 -4.33
C TRP A 174 2.96 -6.04 -2.91
N LEU A 175 2.00 -6.22 -1.99
CA LEU A 175 2.25 -6.64 -0.60
C LEU A 175 2.84 -8.06 -0.49
N THR A 176 2.47 -8.97 -1.39
CA THR A 176 2.86 -10.39 -1.36
C THR A 176 4.02 -10.73 -2.29
N GLY A 177 4.25 -9.94 -3.33
CA GLY A 177 5.31 -10.12 -4.33
C GLY A 177 6.72 -10.08 -3.75
N GLY A 178 6.89 -9.61 -2.51
CA GLY A 178 8.15 -9.66 -1.75
C GLY A 178 8.58 -11.04 -1.24
N VAL A 179 7.76 -12.08 -1.41
CA VAL A 179 8.01 -13.40 -0.81
C VAL A 179 8.22 -14.45 -1.90
N GLY A 180 9.50 -14.76 -2.21
CA GLY A 180 9.86 -15.84 -3.14
C GLY A 180 9.55 -17.27 -2.65
N ALA A 181 8.77 -17.42 -1.57
CA ALA A 181 8.47 -18.69 -0.91
C ALA A 181 6.96 -18.88 -0.64
N GLY A 182 6.10 -18.27 -1.48
CA GLY A 182 4.65 -18.35 -1.35
C GLY A 182 4.03 -17.35 -0.37
N PHE A 183 2.70 -17.36 -0.28
CA PHE A 183 1.89 -16.40 0.46
C PHE A 183 1.98 -16.57 1.99
N ARG A 184 3.12 -16.23 2.61
CA ARG A 184 3.31 -16.38 4.07
C ARG A 184 2.33 -15.56 4.92
N LEU A 185 1.87 -14.41 4.41
CA LEU A 185 0.81 -13.62 5.05
C LEU A 185 -0.54 -14.35 5.05
N VAL A 186 -0.79 -15.21 4.06
CA VAL A 186 -2.00 -16.04 3.99
C VAL A 186 -1.94 -17.17 5.01
N VAL A 187 -0.78 -17.79 5.20
CA VAL A 187 -0.59 -18.78 6.28
C VAL A 187 -0.84 -18.15 7.65
N LEU A 188 -0.38 -16.91 7.85
CA LEU A 188 -0.61 -16.18 9.10
C LEU A 188 -2.07 -15.74 9.26
N ALA A 189 -2.71 -15.28 8.18
CA ALA A 189 -4.12 -14.93 8.17
C ALA A 189 -5.00 -16.15 8.46
N GLN A 190 -4.78 -17.27 7.78
CA GLN A 190 -5.47 -18.55 8.02
C GLN A 190 -5.30 -19.04 9.46
N ALA A 191 -4.08 -18.97 10.01
CA ALA A 191 -3.83 -19.34 11.40
C ALA A 191 -4.58 -18.46 12.42
N LEU A 192 -4.90 -17.22 12.06
CA LEU A 192 -5.63 -16.28 12.91
C LEU A 192 -7.15 -16.33 12.70
N THR A 193 -7.62 -16.72 11.52
CA THR A 193 -9.06 -16.70 11.16
C THR A 193 -9.75 -18.06 11.23
N GLY A 194 -9.00 -19.18 11.25
CA GLY A 194 -9.55 -20.54 11.35
C GLY A 194 -10.00 -21.11 10.02
#